data_AF-A0A2M9IFH2-F1
#
_entry.id   AF-A0A2M9IFH2-F1
#
_cell.length_a   1.000
_cell.length_b   1.000
_cell.length_c   1.000
_cell.angle_alpha   90.00
_cell.angle_beta   90.00
_cell.angle_gamma   90.00
#
_symmetry.space_group_name_H-M   'P 1'
#
loop_
_entity.id
_entity.type
_entity.pdbx_description
1 polymer ?
#
loop_
_entity_poly.entity_id
_entity_poly.type
_entity_poly.pdbx_seq_one_letter_code
_entity_poly.pdbx_strand_id
1 'polypeptide(L)'
;MAETPDLRSDSAKGNLFTQIRNLPRWQGILAALPLGLILIGGLIGGLIGVLGAVINLKIARTALAPTGKALSMTGVIFGAVIAFLLIAAVLAGF
;
A
#
# COMPACT_ATOMS: atom_id res chain seq x y z
N MET A 1 -28.68 27.01 14.52
CA MET A 1 -28.05 26.10 13.53
C MET A 1 -26.57 26.03 13.87
N ALA A 2 -26.15 24.96 14.55
CA ALA A 2 -24.73 24.70 14.76
C ALA A 2 -24.23 23.94 13.54
N GLU A 3 -23.31 24.52 12.77
CA GLU A 3 -22.52 23.79 11.79
C GLU A 3 -21.75 22.70 12.52
N THR A 4 -22.12 21.44 12.30
CA THR A 4 -21.35 20.31 12.82
C THR A 4 -20.04 20.25 12.04
N PRO A 5 -18.87 20.36 12.69
CA PRO A 5 -17.59 20.17 12.03
C PRO A 5 -17.56 18.84 11.28
N ASP A 6 -17.18 18.92 10.02
CA ASP A 6 -17.11 17.87 9.04
C ASP A 6 -15.98 16.87 9.39
N LEU A 7 -16.32 15.86 10.19
CA LEU A 7 -15.46 14.71 10.53
C LEU A 7 -15.13 13.79 9.33
N ARG A 8 -15.26 14.26 8.09
CA ARG A 8 -15.10 13.43 6.88
C ARG A 8 -13.64 13.26 6.46
N SER A 9 -12.69 14.03 7.02
CA SER A 9 -11.27 13.94 6.63
C SER A 9 -10.39 13.06 7.55
N ASP A 10 -10.84 12.74 8.77
CA ASP A 10 -10.08 11.90 9.72
C ASP A 10 -10.18 10.38 9.47
N SER A 11 -11.19 9.94 8.69
CA SER A 11 -11.46 8.52 8.48
C SER A 11 -10.41 7.80 7.63
N ALA A 12 -9.71 8.48 6.72
CA ALA A 12 -8.81 7.80 5.77
C ALA A 12 -7.48 7.36 6.40
N LYS A 13 -6.86 8.20 7.24
CA LYS A 13 -5.60 7.88 7.92
C LYS A 13 -5.79 6.92 9.09
N GLY A 14 -6.88 7.07 9.85
CA GLY A 14 -7.22 6.19 10.95
C GLY A 14 -7.49 4.75 10.50
N ASN A 15 -8.09 4.55 9.32
CA ASN A 15 -8.50 3.23 8.86
C ASN A 15 -7.31 2.38 8.37
N LEU A 16 -6.41 2.88 7.54
CA LEU A 16 -5.31 2.06 6.98
C LEU A 16 -4.28 1.62 8.03
N PHE A 17 -3.86 2.54 8.90
CA PHE A 17 -2.89 2.22 9.95
C PHE A 17 -3.45 1.21 10.95
N THR A 18 -4.71 1.38 11.36
CA THR A 18 -5.39 0.41 12.25
C THR A 18 -5.52 -0.96 11.58
N GLN A 19 -5.81 -0.96 10.28
CA GLN A 19 -5.92 -2.16 9.48
C GLN A 19 -4.60 -2.92 9.35
N ILE A 20 -3.45 -2.25 9.24
CA ILE A 20 -2.11 -2.86 9.25
C ILE A 20 -1.78 -3.40 10.65
N ARG A 21 -2.09 -2.63 11.69
CA ARG A 21 -1.80 -3.01 13.09
C ARG A 21 -2.57 -4.24 13.55
N ASN A 22 -3.75 -4.48 12.99
CA ASN A 22 -4.57 -5.67 13.26
C ASN A 22 -4.09 -6.94 12.51
N LEU A 23 -3.05 -6.86 11.69
CA LEU A 23 -2.45 -8.02 11.02
C LEU A 23 -1.32 -8.63 11.86
N PRO A 24 -1.01 -9.92 11.65
CA PRO A 24 0.23 -10.52 12.12
C PRO A 24 1.43 -9.65 11.71
N ARG A 25 2.41 -9.47 12.61
CA ARG A 25 3.55 -8.54 12.39
C ARG A 25 4.24 -8.72 11.03
N TRP A 26 4.44 -9.95 10.59
CA TRP A 26 5.06 -10.24 9.29
C TRP A 26 4.18 -9.78 8.11
N GLN A 27 2.87 -9.98 8.17
CA GLN A 27 1.93 -9.49 7.14
C GLN A 27 1.86 -7.97 7.15
N GLY A 28 1.91 -7.34 8.33
CA GLY A 28 1.95 -5.88 8.44
C GLY A 28 3.17 -5.27 7.75
N ILE A 29 4.35 -5.88 7.90
CA ILE A 29 5.58 -5.45 7.23
C ILE A 29 5.44 -5.59 5.70
N LEU A 30 5.01 -6.76 5.20
CA LEU A 30 4.79 -6.99 3.77
C LEU A 30 3.71 -6.07 3.17
N ALA A 31 2.70 -5.72 3.96
CA ALA A 31 1.64 -4.81 3.57
C ALA A 31 2.12 -3.35 3.47
N ALA A 32 3.01 -2.93 4.36
CA ALA A 32 3.56 -1.58 4.37
C ALA A 32 4.73 -1.41 3.38
N LEU A 33 5.38 -2.50 2.96
CA LEU A 33 6.60 -2.44 2.15
C LEU A 33 6.46 -1.61 0.84
N PRO A 34 5.36 -1.72 0.08
CA PRO A 34 5.17 -0.88 -1.12
C PRO A 34 5.19 0.62 -0.82
N LEU A 35 4.79 1.05 0.39
CA LEU A 35 4.84 2.46 0.79
C LEU A 35 6.25 3.02 0.83
N GLY A 36 7.28 2.18 0.95
CA GLY A 36 8.68 2.59 0.87
C GLY A 36 9.02 3.31 -0.44
N LEU A 37 8.27 3.05 -1.52
CA LEU A 37 8.42 3.76 -2.80
C LEU A 37 8.22 5.27 -2.68
N ILE A 38 7.48 5.76 -1.68
CA ILE A 38 7.38 7.20 -1.37
C ILE A 38 8.75 7.85 -1.22
N LEU A 39 9.67 7.17 -0.53
CA LEU A 39 10.97 7.74 -0.17
C LEU A 39 11.90 7.89 -1.37
N ILE A 40 11.71 7.06 -2.41
CA ILE A 40 12.56 7.02 -3.59
C ILE A 40 11.92 7.81 -4.74
N GLY A 41 10.61 7.64 -4.95
CA GLY A 41 9.88 8.13 -6.12
C GLY A 41 8.99 9.35 -5.87
N GLY A 42 9.04 9.94 -4.67
CA GLY A 42 8.21 11.09 -4.30
C GLY A 42 6.71 10.82 -4.48
N LEU A 43 6.00 11.74 -5.13
CA LEU A 43 4.56 11.63 -5.33
C LEU A 43 4.16 10.39 -6.14
N ILE A 44 4.89 10.09 -7.21
CA ILE A 44 4.60 8.94 -8.08
C ILE A 44 4.85 7.64 -7.33
N GLY A 45 6.00 7.54 -6.66
CA GLY A 45 6.32 6.42 -5.79
C GLY A 45 5.28 6.25 -4.67
N GLY A 46 4.71 7.35 -4.19
CA GLY A 46 3.64 7.34 -3.21
C GLY A 46 2.30 6.84 -3.69
N LEU A 47 1.85 7.26 -4.87
CA LEU A 47 0.61 6.75 -5.44
C LEU A 47 0.70 5.25 -5.69
N ILE A 48 1.80 4.79 -6.30
CA ILE A 48 2.03 3.38 -6.59
C ILE A 48 2.18 2.58 -5.28
N GLY A 49 2.94 3.11 -4.33
CA GLY A 49 3.16 2.49 -3.03
C GLY A 49 1.87 2.34 -2.22
N VAL A 50 1.00 3.35 -2.22
CA VAL A 50 -0.31 3.28 -1.53
C VAL A 50 -1.20 2.25 -2.21
N LEU A 51 -1.27 2.22 -3.54
CA LEU A 51 -2.04 1.21 -4.27
C LEU A 51 -1.53 -0.21 -3.96
N GLY A 52 -0.22 -0.42 -4.01
CA GLY A 52 0.40 -1.70 -3.66
C GLY A 52 0.10 -2.12 -2.21
N ALA A 53 0.15 -1.18 -1.27
CA ALA A 53 -0.19 -1.45 0.13
C ALA A 53 -1.66 -1.84 0.30
N VAL A 54 -2.59 -1.12 -0.33
CA VAL A 54 -4.03 -1.45 -0.28
C VAL A 54 -4.30 -2.85 -0.84
N ILE A 55 -3.64 -3.23 -1.94
CA ILE A 55 -3.75 -4.56 -2.52
C ILE A 55 -3.19 -5.62 -1.56
N ASN A 56 -2.02 -5.37 -0.94
CA ASN A 56 -1.46 -6.29 0.05
C ASN A 56 -2.33 -6.44 1.29
N LEU A 57 -2.98 -5.37 1.77
CA LEU A 57 -3.95 -5.46 2.85
C LEU A 57 -5.15 -6.34 2.47
N LYS A 58 -5.65 -6.21 1.22
CA LYS A 58 -6.72 -7.09 0.72
C LYS A 58 -6.27 -8.54 0.71
N ILE A 59 -5.06 -8.83 0.21
CA ILE A 59 -4.49 -10.18 0.17
C ILE A 59 -4.32 -10.75 1.58
N ALA A 60 -3.83 -9.96 2.53
CA ALA A 60 -3.64 -10.39 3.91
C ALA A 60 -4.94 -10.87 4.57
N ARG A 61 -6.10 -10.34 4.13
CA ARG A 61 -7.44 -10.72 4.61
C ARG A 61 -8.09 -11.87 3.88
N THR A 62 -7.49 -12.40 2.82
CA THR A 62 -8.02 -13.57 2.13
C THR A 62 -7.93 -14.83 3.01
N ALA A 63 -8.69 -15.87 2.67
CA ALA A 63 -8.62 -17.18 3.32
C ALA A 63 -7.44 -18.05 2.83
N LEU A 64 -6.48 -17.47 2.10
CA LEU A 64 -5.32 -18.20 1.60
C LEU A 64 -4.45 -18.74 2.74
N ALA A 65 -3.82 -19.90 2.49
CA ALA A 65 -2.77 -20.42 3.35
C ALA A 65 -1.64 -19.37 3.53
N PRO A 66 -0.90 -19.38 4.65
CA PRO A 66 0.15 -18.41 4.93
C PRO A 66 1.17 -18.25 3.79
N THR A 67 1.58 -19.36 3.17
CA THR A 67 2.49 -19.39 2.02
C THR A 67 1.89 -18.69 0.80
N GLY A 68 0.60 -18.92 0.53
CA GLY A 68 -0.12 -18.25 -0.57
C GLY A 68 -0.20 -16.74 -0.36
N LYS A 69 -0.47 -16.29 0.87
CA LYS A 69 -0.46 -14.86 1.22
C LYS A 69 0.91 -14.24 1.00
N ALA A 70 1.96 -14.86 1.51
CA ALA A 70 3.33 -14.36 1.39
C ALA A 70 3.75 -14.23 -0.08
N LEU A 71 3.47 -15.25 -0.90
CA LEU A 71 3.78 -15.25 -2.32
C LEU A 71 3.03 -14.14 -3.07
N SER A 72 1.72 -14.01 -2.85
CA SER A 72 0.92 -12.97 -3.50
C SER A 72 1.33 -11.56 -3.05
N MET A 73 1.58 -11.33 -1.76
CA MET A 73 2.02 -10.02 -1.26
C MET A 73 3.40 -9.63 -1.81
N THR A 74 4.29 -10.62 -1.96
CA THR A 74 5.60 -10.44 -2.59
C THR A 74 5.45 -10.08 -4.07
N GLY A 75 4.55 -10.76 -4.79
CA GLY A 75 4.25 -10.45 -6.19
C GLY A 75 3.78 -9.01 -6.38
N VAL A 76 2.96 -8.48 -5.48
CA VAL A 76 2.52 -7.08 -5.52
C VAL A 76 3.67 -6.11 -5.27
N ILE A 77 4.61 -6.44 -4.38
CA ILE A 77 5.81 -5.61 -4.15
C ILE A 77 6.62 -5.51 -5.43
N PHE A 78 6.93 -6.64 -6.08
CA PHE A 78 7.62 -6.63 -7.36
C PHE A 78 6.85 -5.88 -8.45
N GLY A 79 5.54 -6.12 -8.54
CA GLY A 79 4.66 -5.42 -9.49
C GLY A 79 4.66 -3.90 -9.29
N ALA A 80 4.62 -3.44 -8.04
CA ALA A 80 4.68 -2.01 -7.71
C ALA A 80 6.03 -1.38 -8.09
N VAL A 81 7.14 -2.07 -7.83
CA VAL A 81 8.48 -1.62 -8.23
C VAL A 81 8.60 -1.56 -9.76
N ILE A 82 8.17 -2.60 -10.47
CA ILE A 82 8.19 -2.62 -11.93
C ILE A 82 7.33 -1.48 -12.50
N ALA A 83 6.11 -1.29 -12.00
CA ALA A 83 5.24 -0.20 -12.44
C ALA A 83 5.89 1.17 -12.22
N PHE A 84 6.53 1.37 -11.06
CA PHE A 84 7.28 2.59 -10.78
C PHE A 84 8.44 2.80 -11.76
N LEU A 85 9.25 1.78 -12.00
CA LEU A 85 10.38 1.86 -12.92
C LEU A 85 9.94 2.13 -14.36
N LEU A 86 8.84 1.52 -14.81
CA LEU A 86 8.28 1.79 -16.14
C LEU A 86 7.84 3.26 -16.27
N ILE A 87 7.12 3.78 -15.28
CA ILE A 87 6.71 5.19 -15.27
C ILE A 87 7.93 6.11 -15.23
N ALA A 88 8.92 5.78 -14.41
CA ALA A 88 10.16 6.54 -14.32
C ALA A 88 10.94 6.52 -15.64
N ALA A 89 11.04 5.37 -16.33
CA ALA A 89 11.70 5.25 -17.62
C ALA A 89 11.03 6.11 -18.69
N VAL A 90 9.69 6.06 -18.77
CA VAL A 90 8.90 6.89 -19.70
C VAL A 90 9.11 8.38 -19.42
N LEU A 91 9.11 8.79 -18.15
CA LEU A 91 9.34 10.20 -17.77
C LEU A 91 10.78 10.65 -18.02
N ALA A 92 11.75 9.75 -17.87
CA ALA A 92 13.15 10.00 -18.17
C ALA A 92 13.45 10.02 -19.69
N GLY A 93 12.48 9.63 -20.53
CA GLY A 93 12.61 9.66 -21.98
C GLY A 93 13.44 8.51 -22.56
N PHE A 94 13.51 7.37 -21.85
CA PHE A 94 14.05 6.11 -22.39
C PHE A 94 13.07 5.44 -23.34
#